data_AF-A0A7R9YPW3-F1
#
_entry.id   AF-A0A7R9YPW3-F1
#
_cell.length_a   1.000
_cell.length_b   1.000
_cell.length_c   1.000
_cell.angle_alpha   90.00
_cell.angle_beta   90.00
_cell.angle_gamma   90.00
#
_symmetry.space_group_name_H-M   'P 1'
#
loop_
_entity.id
_entity.type
_entity.pdbx_description
1 polymer ?
#
loop_
_entity_poly.entity_id
_entity_poly.type
_entity_poly.pdbx_seq_one_letter_code
_entity_poly.pdbx_strand_id
1 'polypeptide(L)'
;SDAFAALVTAAARDGYAPASVAVNTYGRRTGGAVSAVALVSAAANRLPAEVVPPEAHMRVLRDGAADQLLSPGYQAWLSSMRTVPSAGLPAEYWDTPARRML
;
A
#
# COMPACT_ATOMS: atom_id res chain seq x y z
N SER A 1 3.63 18.86 -8.60
CA SER A 1 4.03 18.66 -10.01
C SER A 1 2.90 17.96 -10.74
N ASP A 2 2.84 18.11 -12.06
CA ASP A 2 1.77 17.50 -12.88
C ASP A 2 1.74 15.97 -12.80
N ALA A 3 2.90 15.34 -12.60
CA ALA A 3 2.99 13.88 -12.40
C ALA A 3 2.25 13.39 -11.15
N PHE A 4 2.31 14.14 -10.05
CA PHE A 4 1.58 13.78 -8.83
C PHE A 4 0.07 13.93 -9.02
N ALA A 5 -0.38 15.00 -9.68
CA ALA A 5 -1.80 15.17 -10.00
C ALA A 5 -2.32 14.05 -10.93
N ALA A 6 -1.52 13.64 -11.91
CA ALA A 6 -1.83 12.50 -12.77
C ALA A 6 -1.93 11.18 -11.98
N LEU A 7 -1.00 10.93 -11.05
CA LEU A 7 -1.05 9.77 -10.16
C LEU A 7 -2.33 9.73 -9.32
N VAL A 8 -2.68 10.85 -8.67
CA VAL A 8 -3.90 10.93 -7.85
C VAL A 8 -5.15 10.69 -8.70
N THR A 9 -5.18 11.24 -9.93
CA THR A 9 -6.29 11.03 -10.86
C THR A 9 -6.41 9.55 -11.29
N ALA A 10 -5.29 8.89 -11.58
CA ALA A 10 -5.28 7.47 -11.92
C ALA A 10 -5.74 6.61 -10.72
N ALA A 11 -5.21 6.88 -9.53
CA ALA A 11 -5.59 6.18 -8.30
C ALA A 11 -7.07 6.33 -7.98
N ALA A 12 -7.66 7.50 -8.24
CA ALA A 12 -9.10 7.72 -8.07
C ALA A 12 -9.94 6.82 -9.00
N ARG A 13 -9.52 6.62 -10.25
CA ARG A 13 -10.18 5.69 -11.18
C ARG A 13 -10.09 4.24 -10.71
N ASP A 14 -9.01 3.91 -9.99
CA ASP A 14 -8.79 2.60 -9.39
C ASP A 14 -9.45 2.44 -8.01
N GLY A 15 -10.17 3.44 -7.53
CA GLY A 15 -10.97 3.36 -6.30
C GLY A 15 -10.20 3.70 -5.02
N TYR A 16 -9.06 4.37 -5.14
CA TYR A 16 -8.33 4.96 -4.02
C TYR A 16 -8.74 6.43 -3.82
N ALA A 17 -8.61 6.90 -2.58
CA ALA A 17 -8.80 8.30 -2.21
C ALA A 17 -7.49 8.84 -1.58
N PRO A 18 -7.11 10.10 -1.84
CA PRO A 18 -5.99 10.73 -1.16
C PRO A 18 -6.35 10.99 0.32
N ALA A 19 -5.41 10.72 1.22
CA ALA A 19 -5.50 11.00 2.65
C ALA A 19 -4.26 11.76 3.11
N SER A 20 -4.46 12.86 3.82
CA SER A 20 -3.36 13.58 4.46
C SER A 20 -2.92 12.82 5.71
N VAL A 21 -1.63 12.52 5.82
CA VAL A 21 -1.05 11.79 6.95
C VAL A 21 0.15 12.54 7.50
N ALA A 22 0.26 12.61 8.82
CA ALA A 22 1.46 13.09 9.49
C ALA A 22 2.39 11.90 9.75
N VAL A 23 3.62 11.96 9.22
CA VAL A 23 4.64 10.91 9.39
C VAL A 23 5.86 11.46 10.10
N ASN A 24 6.47 10.64 10.97
CA ASN A 24 7.70 11.02 11.65
C ASN A 24 8.89 10.41 10.92
N THR A 25 9.84 11.25 10.51
CA THR A 25 11.05 10.79 9.81
C THR A 25 12.10 10.27 10.80
N TYR A 26 12.88 9.28 10.37
CA TYR A 26 13.99 8.77 11.17
C TYR A 26 15.16 9.78 11.14
N GLY A 27 15.43 10.42 12.27
CA GLY A 27 16.62 11.27 12.44
C GLY A 27 16.68 11.90 13.82
N ARG A 28 17.76 11.66 14.59
CA ARG A 28 17.93 12.28 15.93
C ARG A 28 18.22 13.79 15.89
N ARG A 29 18.65 14.35 14.74
CA ARG A 29 18.97 15.78 14.56
C ARG A 29 17.98 16.55 13.68
N THR A 30 17.22 15.86 12.83
CA THR A 30 16.31 16.44 11.81
C THR A 30 14.96 15.73 11.75
N GLY A 31 14.73 14.74 12.63
CA GLY A 31 13.46 14.04 12.72
C GLY A 31 12.36 15.03 13.08
N GLY A 32 11.39 15.14 12.19
CA GLY A 32 10.26 16.05 12.32
C GLY A 32 9.01 15.39 11.75
N ALA A 33 7.87 15.88 12.20
CA ALA A 33 6.61 15.51 11.58
C ALA A 33 6.56 16.14 10.17
N VAL A 34 6.35 15.30 9.17
CA VAL A 34 6.15 15.71 7.78
C VAL A 34 4.72 15.38 7.39
N SER A 35 4.04 16.31 6.73
CA SER A 35 2.75 16.04 6.11
C SER A 35 2.98 15.36 4.76
N ALA A 36 2.39 14.20 4.56
CA ALA A 36 2.42 13.45 3.32
C ALA A 36 0.99 13.14 2.84
N VAL A 37 0.87 12.78 1.57
CA VAL A 37 -0.38 12.27 1.00
C VAL A 37 -0.21 10.77 0.76
N ALA A 38 -1.09 9.99 1.37
CA ALA A 38 -1.22 8.56 1.12
C ALA A 38 -2.43 8.30 0.21
N LEU A 39 -2.39 7.21 -0.57
CA LEU A 39 -3.52 6.72 -1.34
C LEU A 39 -4.10 5.51 -0.61
N VAL A 40 -5.36 5.59 -0.18
CA VAL A 40 -6.03 4.54 0.60
C VAL A 40 -7.31 4.11 -0.10
N SER A 41 -7.75 2.86 0.08
CA SER A 41 -9.03 2.43 -0.51
C SER A 41 -10.16 3.35 -0.06
N ALA A 42 -10.91 3.90 -1.03
CA ALA A 42 -12.08 4.71 -0.76
C ALA A 42 -13.09 3.90 0.07
N ALA A 43 -13.84 4.56 0.95
CA ALA A 43 -14.72 3.86 1.90
C ALA A 43 -15.68 2.87 1.22
N ALA A 44 -16.23 3.24 0.05
CA ALA A 44 -17.11 2.39 -0.75
C ALA A 44 -16.42 1.13 -1.35
N ASN A 45 -15.09 1.13 -1.43
CA ASN A 45 -14.30 0.07 -2.06
C ASN A 45 -13.46 -0.73 -1.05
N ARG A 46 -13.71 -0.55 0.25
CA ARG A 46 -13.06 -1.35 1.29
C ARG A 46 -13.68 -2.75 1.32
N LEU A 47 -12.84 -3.74 1.53
CA LEU A 47 -13.31 -5.11 1.70
C LEU A 47 -14.10 -5.24 3.02
N PRO A 48 -15.15 -6.07 3.06
CA PRO A 48 -15.93 -6.30 4.27
C PRO A 48 -15.14 -7.07 5.35
N ALA A 49 -14.09 -7.77 4.94
CA ALA A 49 -13.17 -8.48 5.81
C ALA A 49 -11.74 -8.38 5.27
N GLU A 50 -10.76 -8.59 6.14
CA GLU A 50 -9.36 -8.68 5.75
C GLU A 50 -9.12 -9.91 4.88
N VAL A 51 -8.38 -9.74 3.78
CA VAL A 51 -8.03 -10.82 2.85
C VAL A 51 -6.53 -11.01 2.89
N VAL A 52 -6.11 -12.28 2.91
CA VAL A 52 -4.69 -12.66 2.90
C VAL A 52 -4.07 -12.26 1.55
N PRO A 53 -2.99 -11.47 1.53
CA PRO A 53 -2.42 -10.99 0.28
C PRO A 53 -1.69 -12.08 -0.52
N PRO A 54 -1.64 -11.98 -1.86
CA PRO A 54 -0.79 -12.83 -2.68
C PRO A 54 0.70 -12.67 -2.35
N GLU A 55 1.43 -13.77 -2.36
CA GLU A 55 2.88 -13.76 -2.12
C GLU A 55 3.66 -12.88 -3.11
N ALA A 56 3.23 -12.83 -4.38
CA ALA A 56 3.86 -11.95 -5.37
C ALA A 56 3.81 -10.47 -4.98
N HIS A 57 2.69 -9.98 -4.42
CA HIS A 57 2.58 -8.60 -3.95
C HIS A 57 3.43 -8.35 -2.71
N MET A 58 3.38 -9.28 -1.74
CA MET A 58 4.16 -9.13 -0.51
C MET A 58 5.66 -9.17 -0.77
N ARG A 59 6.13 -9.93 -1.77
CA ARG A 59 7.54 -9.92 -2.20
C ARG A 59 7.99 -8.52 -2.61
N VAL A 60 7.22 -7.82 -3.46
CA VAL A 60 7.53 -6.45 -3.88
C VAL A 60 7.63 -5.50 -2.69
N LEU A 61 6.75 -5.64 -1.69
CA LEU A 61 6.81 -4.82 -0.48
C LEU A 61 8.03 -5.12 0.38
N ARG A 62 8.42 -6.38 0.51
CA ARG A 62 9.62 -6.79 1.27
C ARG A 62 10.90 -6.31 0.59
N ASP A 63 11.00 -6.47 -0.73
CA ASP A 63 12.14 -6.02 -1.53
C ASP A 63 12.26 -4.49 -1.44
N GLY A 64 11.17 -3.76 -1.66
CA GLY A 64 11.16 -2.30 -1.53
C GLY A 64 11.47 -1.81 -0.11
N ALA A 65 11.03 -2.51 0.93
CA ALA A 65 11.36 -2.18 2.31
C ALA A 65 12.86 -2.38 2.61
N ALA A 66 13.49 -3.41 2.04
CA ALA A 66 14.92 -3.64 2.15
C ALA A 66 15.72 -2.59 1.38
N ASP A 67 15.35 -2.32 0.12
CA ASP A 67 16.01 -1.35 -0.75
C ASP A 67 15.94 0.09 -0.18
N GLN A 68 14.85 0.43 0.50
CA GLN A 68 14.66 1.73 1.14
C GLN A 68 15.13 1.76 2.62
N LEU A 69 15.80 0.71 3.09
CA LEU A 69 16.40 0.63 4.42
C LEU A 69 15.39 0.90 5.56
N LEU A 70 14.16 0.41 5.43
CA LEU A 70 13.19 0.48 6.53
C LEU A 70 13.72 -0.26 7.77
N SER A 71 13.25 0.12 8.95
CA SER A 71 13.79 -0.44 10.21
C SER A 71 13.73 -1.98 10.24
N PRO A 72 14.70 -2.67 10.88
CA PRO A 72 14.72 -4.13 10.96
C PRO A 72 13.44 -4.71 11.57
N GLY A 73 12.85 -4.03 12.55
CA GLY A 73 11.57 -4.44 13.15
C GLY A 73 10.41 -4.41 12.15
N TYR A 74 10.37 -3.40 11.27
CA TYR A 74 9.36 -3.30 10.23
C TYR A 74 9.55 -4.37 9.14
N GLN A 75 10.80 -4.63 8.74
CA GLN A 75 11.12 -5.70 7.79
C GLN A 75 10.76 -7.10 8.35
N ALA A 76 11.01 -7.33 9.64
CA ALA A 76 10.62 -8.56 10.32
C ALA A 76 9.09 -8.73 10.37
N TRP A 77 8.35 -7.63 10.60
CA TRP A 77 6.89 -7.62 10.56
C TRP A 77 6.33 -7.92 9.17
N LEU A 78 6.87 -7.31 8.10
CA LEU A 78 6.47 -7.65 6.72
C LEU A 78 6.75 -9.12 6.38
N SER A 79 7.82 -9.68 6.94
CA SER A 79 8.19 -11.09 6.75
C SER A 79 7.28 -12.06 7.52
N SER A 80 6.65 -11.63 8.61
CA SER A 80 5.75 -12.48 9.40
C SER A 80 4.32 -12.55 8.86
N MET A 81 3.95 -11.69 7.91
CA MET A 81 2.63 -11.70 7.30
C MET A 81 2.37 -13.00 6.54
N ARG A 82 1.20 -13.59 6.81
CA ARG A 82 0.69 -14.74 6.06
C ARG A 82 0.37 -14.35 4.62
N THR A 83 0.66 -15.24 3.69
CA THR A 83 0.38 -15.04 2.26
C THR A 83 -0.25 -16.28 1.66
N VAL A 84 -0.83 -16.11 0.47
CA VAL A 84 -1.32 -17.21 -0.37
C VAL A 84 -0.51 -17.31 -1.66
N PRO A 85 -0.34 -18.53 -2.23
CA PRO A 85 0.26 -18.70 -3.55
C PRO A 85 -0.49 -17.89 -4.59
N SER A 86 0.22 -17.24 -5.51
CA SER A 86 -0.38 -16.43 -6.57
C SER A 86 -0.99 -17.24 -7.71
N ALA A 87 -0.58 -18.51 -7.87
CA ALA A 87 -1.06 -19.38 -8.93
C ALA A 87 -2.51 -19.81 -8.68
N GLY A 88 -3.38 -19.63 -9.68
CA GLY A 88 -4.79 -20.02 -9.61
C GLY A 88 -5.68 -19.10 -8.76
N LEU A 89 -5.17 -17.94 -8.31
CA LEU A 89 -6.02 -16.94 -7.68
C LEU A 89 -6.95 -16.31 -8.72
N PRO A 90 -8.23 -16.12 -8.39
CA PRO A 90 -9.19 -15.51 -9.30
C PRO A 90 -8.92 -14.01 -9.46
N ALA A 91 -9.51 -13.39 -10.49
CA ALA A 91 -9.17 -12.03 -10.93
C ALA A 91 -9.29 -10.97 -9.82
N GLU A 92 -10.18 -11.20 -8.86
CA GLU A 92 -10.47 -10.30 -7.76
C GLU A 92 -9.27 -10.08 -6.83
N TYR A 93 -8.25 -10.95 -6.86
CA TYR A 93 -6.97 -10.77 -6.14
C TYR A 93 -6.05 -9.73 -6.79
N TRP A 94 -6.28 -9.42 -8.06
CA TRP A 94 -5.46 -8.51 -8.87
C TRP A 94 -6.21 -7.23 -9.24
N ASP A 95 -7.53 -7.23 -9.02
CA ASP A 95 -8.38 -6.08 -9.27
C ASP A 95 -8.11 -4.94 -8.29
N THR A 96 -8.12 -3.73 -8.85
CA THR A 96 -8.08 -2.50 -8.06
C THR A 96 -9.41 -2.34 -7.29
N PRO A 97 -9.42 -1.59 -6.17
CA PRO A 97 -10.63 -1.42 -5.35
C PRO A 97 -11.90 -1.08 -6.15
N ALA A 98 -11.80 -0.29 -7.22
CA ALA A 98 -12.95 0.06 -8.08
C ALA A 98 -13.47 -1.10 -8.96
N ARG A 99 -12.63 -2.11 -9.28
CA ARG A 99 -13.00 -3.22 -10.18
C ARG A 99 -13.74 -4.36 -9.48
N ARG A 100 -13.85 -4.33 -8.15
CA ARG A 100 -14.59 -5.32 -7.34
C ARG A 100 -16.10 -5.06 -7.24
N MET A 101 -16.64 -4.10 -7.98
CA MET A 101 -18.09 -3.88 -8.03
C MET A 101 -18.76 -5.05 -8.76
N LEU A 102 -19.31 -5.99 -7.98
CA LEU A 102 -20.37 -6.92 -8.36
C LEU A 102 -21.71 -6.18 -8.44
#